data_AF-A0A3M1HKC1-F1
#
_entry.id   AF-A0A3M1HKC1-F1
#
_cell.length_a   1.000
_cell.length_b   1.000
_cell.length_c   1.000
_cell.angle_alpha   90.00
_cell.angle_beta   90.00
_cell.angle_gamma   90.00
#
_symmetry.space_group_name_H-M   'P 1'
#
loop_
_entity.id
_entity.type
_entity.pdbx_description
1 polymer ?
#
loop_
_entity_poly.entity_id
_entity_poly.type
_entity_poly.pdbx_seq_one_letter_code
_entity_poly.pdbx_strand_id
1 'polypeptide(L)'
;MTIQDLIDLKEMGYQDKDILQDLKKNKTQFPPLSAKDLEKLKKKGFSPEILAYLKRFQKQYTLSEVIRHWKESPQALQMLQWIRKNGIHLSLTPLQSLQALKQGLPLSVILALKKEPLKISSLRLLGKRKTEEKVFLFLIEYLGLGEKVSPKDGLQLYHLGVSKAVIKALAKAKIQTKSLTAPAKHSSTSGTKPKEGWKKYYHPAGQFVFYYPQSWKAQVDIVKGKPRFRFIAPKEEEGFLELVYFIFSPASRLLRSSMDECLSWFLPEFYTRQSLLKVVGKGKPLSLAKGKGRGKIWNLAGIESHSQKKVRGQLALILQKKGLYSILFLKPANGALQGAKASFLSKVAHKFQGGYQMGKRLSKPLSLEEVVDKFKESVVSIKAYTPQKSLGGTGTGFIVRSDGYILTNHHVVYDAKNKRFHTKFEISWDSSLGRETVEAKLVGAKKEKGNIFVEKEGGKSLDLGLAHRADIALLK
;
A
#
# COMPACT_ATOMS: atom_id res chain seq x y z
N MET A 1 -26.69 33.05 7.97
CA MET A 1 -25.57 33.92 8.36
C MET A 1 -24.58 33.99 7.21
N THR A 2 -24.30 35.19 6.74
CA THR A 2 -23.37 35.49 5.63
C THR A 2 -21.98 35.85 6.15
N ILE A 3 -21.02 36.05 5.25
CA ILE A 3 -19.69 36.58 5.61
C ILE A 3 -19.79 38.01 6.12
N GLN A 4 -20.73 38.81 5.59
CA GLN A 4 -20.91 40.18 6.02
C GLN A 4 -21.45 40.21 7.45
N ASP A 5 -22.43 39.37 7.78
CA ASP A 5 -22.96 39.24 9.15
C ASP A 5 -21.84 38.92 10.16
N LEU A 6 -20.87 38.06 9.80
CA LEU A 6 -19.72 37.79 10.67
C LEU A 6 -18.89 39.05 10.91
N ILE A 7 -18.56 39.77 9.84
CA ILE A 7 -17.77 41.01 9.92
C ILE A 7 -18.50 42.05 10.76
N ASP A 8 -19.80 42.21 10.56
CA ASP A 8 -20.64 43.14 11.28
C ASP A 8 -20.68 42.79 12.79
N LEU A 9 -20.83 41.50 13.14
CA LEU A 9 -20.75 41.04 14.54
C LEU A 9 -19.39 41.36 15.18
N LYS A 10 -18.29 41.20 14.43
CA LYS A 10 -16.95 41.55 14.91
C LYS A 10 -16.80 43.06 15.12
N GLU A 11 -17.35 43.87 14.22
CA GLU A 11 -17.32 45.33 14.29
C GLU A 11 -18.23 45.88 15.41
N MET A 12 -19.31 45.16 15.74
CA MET A 12 -20.17 45.42 16.91
C MET A 12 -19.53 45.02 18.25
N GLY A 13 -18.32 44.44 18.26
CA GLY A 13 -17.56 44.13 19.47
C GLY A 13 -17.75 42.72 20.04
N TYR A 14 -18.46 41.82 19.35
CA TYR A 14 -18.57 40.42 19.77
C TYR A 14 -17.21 39.71 19.71
N GLN A 15 -16.91 38.91 20.73
CA GLN A 15 -15.67 38.14 20.77
C GLN A 15 -15.77 36.90 19.87
N ASP A 16 -14.64 36.48 19.30
CA ASP A 16 -14.60 35.31 18.40
C ASP A 16 -15.13 34.02 19.05
N LYS A 17 -14.99 33.90 20.37
CA LYS A 17 -15.50 32.74 21.13
C LYS A 17 -17.02 32.69 21.11
N ASP A 18 -17.68 33.84 21.25
CA ASP A 18 -19.14 33.94 21.26
C ASP A 18 -19.70 33.67 19.88
N ILE A 19 -19.11 34.29 18.85
CA ILE A 19 -19.46 34.05 17.44
C ILE A 19 -19.28 32.56 17.09
N LEU A 20 -18.18 31.94 17.53
CA LEU A 20 -17.92 30.51 17.29
C LEU A 20 -18.89 29.60 18.04
N GLN A 21 -19.29 29.95 19.26
CA GLN A 21 -20.27 29.20 20.04
C GLN A 21 -21.65 29.25 19.39
N ASP A 22 -22.07 30.41 18.91
CA ASP A 22 -23.34 30.56 18.20
C ASP A 22 -23.36 29.77 16.88
N LEU A 23 -22.28 29.89 16.10
CA LEU A 23 -22.02 29.10 14.90
C LEU A 23 -22.10 27.58 15.15
N LYS A 24 -21.69 27.10 16.33
CA LYS A 24 -21.75 25.68 16.74
C LYS A 24 -23.15 25.28 17.17
N LYS A 25 -23.82 26.13 17.94
CA LYS A 25 -25.14 25.87 18.54
C LYS A 25 -26.23 25.79 17.48
N ASN A 26 -26.24 26.74 16.55
CA ASN A 26 -27.34 26.90 15.61
C ASN A 26 -27.24 25.99 14.38
N LYS A 27 -26.20 25.13 14.30
CA LYS A 27 -25.86 24.33 13.10
C LYS A 27 -26.04 25.15 11.81
N THR A 28 -25.74 26.45 11.88
CA THR A 28 -26.19 27.42 10.90
C THR A 28 -25.72 26.97 9.53
N GLN A 29 -26.65 26.85 8.58
CA GLN A 29 -26.28 26.57 7.19
C GLN A 29 -25.48 27.78 6.72
N PHE A 30 -24.16 27.63 6.70
CA PHE A 30 -23.25 28.65 6.21
C PHE A 30 -23.09 28.44 4.70
N PRO A 31 -23.21 29.49 3.88
CA PRO A 31 -22.98 29.36 2.45
C PRO A 31 -21.55 28.86 2.19
N PRO A 32 -21.31 28.11 1.09
CA PRO A 32 -19.99 27.60 0.79
C PRO A 32 -18.97 28.72 0.69
N LEU A 33 -17.94 28.69 1.52
CA LEU A 33 -16.93 29.73 1.58
C LEU A 33 -15.88 29.54 0.47
N SER A 34 -15.47 30.63 -0.16
CA SER A 34 -14.31 30.66 -1.03
C SER A 34 -13.03 30.88 -0.23
N ALA A 35 -11.86 30.58 -0.82
CA ALA A 35 -10.58 30.90 -0.21
C ALA A 35 -10.39 32.42 0.01
N LYS A 36 -10.99 33.26 -0.87
CA LYS A 36 -10.96 34.72 -0.73
C LYS A 36 -11.74 35.20 0.48
N ASP A 37 -12.84 34.52 0.82
CA ASP A 37 -13.66 34.88 1.97
C ASP A 37 -12.91 34.62 3.29
N LEU A 38 -12.19 33.50 3.37
CA LEU A 38 -11.35 33.18 4.53
C LEU A 38 -10.19 34.18 4.68
N GLU A 39 -9.58 34.62 3.57
CA GLU A 39 -8.56 35.68 3.60
C GLU A 39 -9.15 37.05 3.98
N LYS A 40 -10.38 37.38 3.52
CA LYS A 40 -11.10 38.60 3.93
C LYS A 40 -11.35 38.62 5.44
N LEU A 41 -11.83 37.50 6.01
CA LEU A 41 -12.04 37.34 7.45
C LEU A 41 -10.72 37.41 8.22
N LYS A 42 -9.65 36.78 7.71
CA LYS A 42 -8.32 36.87 8.34
C LYS A 42 -7.81 38.31 8.41
N LYS A 43 -7.99 39.10 7.34
CA LYS A 43 -7.64 40.53 7.32
C LYS A 43 -8.47 41.37 8.30
N LYS A 44 -9.70 40.96 8.60
CA LYS A 44 -10.60 41.57 9.59
C LYS A 44 -10.33 41.13 11.04
N GLY A 45 -9.22 40.44 11.30
CA GLY A 45 -8.77 40.13 12.67
C GLY A 45 -9.50 38.98 13.35
N PHE A 46 -10.12 38.08 12.58
CA PHE A 46 -10.68 36.84 13.11
C PHE A 46 -9.57 35.86 13.50
N SER A 47 -9.73 35.22 14.65
CA SER A 47 -8.76 34.28 15.22
C SER A 47 -8.59 33.00 14.38
N PRO A 48 -7.45 32.31 14.50
CA PRO A 48 -7.22 31.04 13.81
C PRO A 48 -8.27 29.96 14.11
N GLU A 49 -8.90 29.98 15.29
CA GLU A 49 -9.88 28.98 15.71
C GLU A 49 -11.18 29.07 14.90
N ILE A 50 -11.76 30.27 14.78
CA ILE A 50 -12.97 30.49 13.98
C ILE A 50 -12.68 30.29 12.49
N LEU A 51 -11.52 30.70 11.99
CA LEU A 51 -11.12 30.42 10.61
C LEU A 51 -10.97 28.91 10.35
N ALA A 52 -10.44 28.14 11.30
CA ALA A 52 -10.35 26.69 11.20
C ALA A 52 -11.74 26.03 11.19
N TYR A 53 -12.68 26.56 11.97
CA TYR A 53 -14.07 26.12 11.94
C TYR A 53 -14.72 26.42 10.59
N LEU A 54 -14.60 27.64 10.09
CA LEU A 54 -15.23 28.08 8.85
C LEU A 54 -14.70 27.35 7.61
N LYS A 55 -13.44 26.90 7.62
CA LYS A 55 -12.88 26.04 6.56
C LYS A 55 -13.70 24.79 6.26
N ARG A 56 -14.48 24.27 7.22
CA ARG A 56 -15.35 23.10 6.98
C ARG A 56 -16.49 23.38 6.01
N PHE A 57 -16.85 24.65 5.83
CA PHE A 57 -17.85 25.12 4.89
C PHE A 57 -17.22 25.56 3.55
N GLN A 58 -15.90 25.40 3.36
CA GLN A 58 -15.29 25.74 2.08
C GLN A 58 -15.90 24.87 0.98
N LYS A 59 -16.30 25.48 -0.15
CA LYS A 59 -16.89 24.73 -1.27
C LYS A 59 -15.94 23.62 -1.71
N GLN A 60 -16.37 22.38 -1.54
CA GLN A 60 -15.63 21.22 -2.03
C GLN A 60 -16.08 20.94 -3.45
N TYR A 61 -15.15 21.05 -4.40
CA TYR A 61 -15.40 20.64 -5.77
C TYR A 61 -15.21 19.12 -5.87
N THR A 62 -16.05 18.48 -6.66
CA THR A 62 -15.92 17.08 -7.05
C THR A 62 -15.16 16.96 -8.36
N LEU A 63 -14.61 15.78 -8.64
CA LEU A 63 -13.98 15.52 -9.94
C LEU A 63 -14.96 15.72 -11.10
N SER A 64 -16.23 15.34 -10.93
CA SER A 64 -17.27 15.51 -11.95
C SER A 64 -17.54 16.98 -12.26
N GLU A 65 -17.58 17.85 -11.26
CA GLU A 65 -17.75 19.30 -11.48
C GLU A 65 -16.54 19.92 -12.19
N VAL A 66 -15.33 19.48 -11.83
CA VAL A 66 -14.09 19.90 -12.51
C VAL A 66 -14.11 19.46 -13.98
N ILE A 67 -14.55 18.24 -14.28
CA ILE A 67 -14.66 17.75 -15.66
C ILE A 67 -15.77 18.49 -16.42
N ARG A 68 -16.91 18.79 -15.78
CA ARG A 68 -17.96 19.61 -16.38
C ARG A 68 -17.41 20.99 -16.76
N HIS A 69 -16.71 21.65 -15.86
CA HIS A 69 -16.12 22.96 -16.12
C HIS A 69 -15.07 22.92 -17.24
N TRP A 70 -14.28 21.84 -17.32
CA TRP A 70 -13.34 21.62 -18.42
C TRP A 70 -14.04 21.51 -19.79
N LYS A 71 -15.21 20.86 -19.85
CA LYS A 71 -16.00 20.75 -21.08
C LYS A 71 -16.57 22.09 -21.54
N GLU A 72 -16.87 23.00 -20.60
CA GLU A 72 -17.37 24.34 -20.88
C GLU A 72 -16.24 25.29 -21.35
N SER A 73 -15.02 25.14 -20.83
CA SER A 73 -13.85 25.90 -21.29
C SER A 73 -12.59 25.01 -21.36
N PRO A 74 -12.29 24.41 -22.53
CA PRO A 74 -11.22 23.43 -22.70
C PRO A 74 -9.83 24.09 -22.87
N GLN A 75 -9.57 25.21 -22.20
CA GLN A 75 -8.28 25.88 -22.21
C GLN A 75 -7.50 25.57 -20.92
N ALA A 76 -6.40 24.81 -21.05
CA ALA A 76 -5.64 24.31 -19.90
C ALA A 76 -5.16 25.44 -18.97
N LEU A 77 -4.69 26.55 -19.54
CA LEU A 77 -4.23 27.69 -18.74
C LEU A 77 -5.37 28.35 -17.94
N GLN A 78 -6.54 28.55 -18.56
CA GLN A 78 -7.72 29.11 -17.87
C GLN A 78 -8.18 28.18 -16.75
N MET A 79 -8.20 26.87 -17.00
CA MET A 79 -8.57 25.86 -16.00
C MET A 79 -7.61 25.86 -14.80
N LEU A 80 -6.30 25.98 -15.06
CA LEU A 80 -5.29 26.07 -14.01
C LEU A 80 -5.43 27.35 -13.16
N GLN A 81 -5.71 28.48 -13.80
CA GLN A 81 -6.00 29.75 -13.12
C GLN A 81 -7.27 29.64 -12.27
N TRP A 82 -8.31 28.98 -12.78
CA TRP A 82 -9.55 28.72 -12.04
C TRP A 82 -9.31 27.81 -10.82
N ILE A 83 -8.52 26.74 -10.96
CA ILE A 83 -8.11 25.87 -9.85
C ILE A 83 -7.38 26.68 -8.76
N ARG A 84 -6.39 27.49 -9.15
CA ARG A 84 -5.62 28.34 -8.21
C ARG A 84 -6.52 29.37 -7.52
N LYS A 85 -7.37 30.07 -8.27
CA LYS A 85 -8.29 31.10 -7.77
C LYS A 85 -9.28 30.56 -6.75
N ASN A 86 -9.80 29.36 -6.97
CA ASN A 86 -10.79 28.72 -6.10
C ASN A 86 -10.17 27.81 -5.03
N GLY A 87 -8.84 27.67 -5.02
CA GLY A 87 -8.13 26.81 -4.08
C GLY A 87 -8.52 25.33 -4.20
N ILE A 88 -8.82 24.87 -5.42
CA ILE A 88 -9.34 23.52 -5.65
C ILE A 88 -8.22 22.51 -5.47
N HIS A 89 -8.48 21.53 -4.61
CA HIS A 89 -7.58 20.41 -4.39
C HIS A 89 -8.38 19.12 -4.26
N LEU A 90 -8.02 18.12 -5.07
CA LEU A 90 -8.62 16.79 -5.05
C LEU A 90 -7.56 15.73 -4.74
N SER A 91 -7.84 14.88 -3.77
CA SER A 91 -7.05 13.67 -3.50
C SER A 91 -7.41 12.57 -4.51
N LEU A 92 -6.90 12.68 -5.73
CA LEU A 92 -7.18 11.75 -6.82
C LEU A 92 -6.40 10.44 -6.66
N THR A 93 -7.12 9.32 -6.66
CA THR A 93 -6.51 7.99 -6.82
C THR A 93 -5.93 7.81 -8.23
N PRO A 94 -5.03 6.83 -8.46
CA PRO A 94 -4.55 6.52 -9.81
C PRO A 94 -5.68 6.23 -10.79
N LEU A 95 -6.73 5.50 -10.34
CA LEU A 95 -7.90 5.19 -11.16
C LEU A 95 -8.68 6.46 -11.54
N GLN A 96 -8.93 7.36 -10.59
CA GLN A 96 -9.61 8.64 -10.86
C GLN A 96 -8.80 9.55 -11.78
N SER A 97 -7.47 9.56 -11.63
CA SER A 97 -6.58 10.32 -12.52
C SER A 97 -6.66 9.77 -13.95
N LEU A 98 -6.66 8.45 -14.11
CA LEU A 98 -6.82 7.79 -15.40
C LEU A 98 -8.21 8.06 -16.02
N GLN A 99 -9.28 7.99 -15.22
CA GLN A 99 -10.62 8.33 -15.66
C GLN A 99 -10.73 9.79 -16.12
N ALA A 100 -10.13 10.73 -15.39
CA ALA A 100 -10.10 12.14 -15.79
C ALA A 100 -9.35 12.35 -17.12
N LEU A 101 -8.20 11.68 -17.32
CA LEU A 101 -7.49 11.67 -18.60
C LEU A 101 -8.36 11.12 -19.73
N LYS A 102 -9.07 10.00 -19.50
CA LYS A 102 -9.99 9.40 -20.48
C LYS A 102 -11.16 10.33 -20.84
N GLN A 103 -11.58 11.19 -19.92
CA GLN A 103 -12.60 12.22 -20.15
C GLN A 103 -12.04 13.53 -20.72
N GLY A 104 -10.80 13.51 -21.21
CA GLY A 104 -10.17 14.64 -21.92
C GLY A 104 -9.50 15.68 -21.03
N LEU A 105 -9.46 15.49 -19.70
CA LEU A 105 -8.80 16.43 -18.81
C LEU A 105 -7.27 16.33 -18.99
N PRO A 106 -6.55 17.44 -19.26
CA PRO A 106 -5.13 17.38 -19.55
C PRO A 106 -4.31 17.04 -18.30
N LEU A 107 -3.17 16.38 -18.50
CA LEU A 107 -2.28 15.96 -17.41
C LEU A 107 -1.86 17.14 -16.51
N SER A 108 -1.63 18.32 -17.11
CA SER A 108 -1.30 19.55 -16.39
C SER A 108 -2.36 19.92 -15.33
N VAL A 109 -3.64 19.86 -15.71
CA VAL A 109 -4.77 20.12 -14.81
C VAL A 109 -4.85 19.08 -13.71
N ILE A 110 -4.65 17.80 -14.02
CA ILE A 110 -4.64 16.72 -13.03
C ILE A 110 -3.52 16.91 -11.99
N LEU A 111 -2.32 17.27 -12.43
CA LEU A 111 -1.20 17.56 -11.52
C LEU A 111 -1.53 18.74 -10.59
N ALA A 112 -2.16 19.79 -11.11
CA ALA A 112 -2.59 20.94 -10.32
C ALA A 112 -3.66 20.58 -9.28
N LEU A 113 -4.64 19.74 -9.64
CA LEU A 113 -5.67 19.27 -8.70
C LEU A 113 -5.07 18.46 -7.54
N LYS A 114 -4.03 17.66 -7.81
CA LYS A 114 -3.33 16.89 -6.77
C LYS A 114 -2.48 17.76 -5.85
N LYS A 115 -2.09 18.96 -6.28
CA LYS A 115 -1.27 19.93 -5.53
C LYS A 115 0.05 19.33 -5.00
N GLU A 116 0.61 18.38 -5.75
CA GLU A 116 1.89 17.74 -5.47
C GLU A 116 3.03 18.49 -6.19
N PRO A 117 4.20 18.68 -5.57
CA PRO A 117 5.37 19.26 -6.24
C PRO A 117 5.75 18.46 -7.49
N LEU A 118 6.18 19.16 -8.55
CA LEU A 118 6.52 18.54 -9.82
C LEU A 118 7.79 17.68 -9.68
N LYS A 119 7.70 16.43 -10.11
CA LYS A 119 8.83 15.48 -10.20
C LYS A 119 9.35 15.41 -11.63
N ILE A 120 10.59 14.95 -11.82
CA ILE A 120 11.20 14.79 -13.16
C ILE A 120 10.34 13.89 -14.04
N SER A 121 9.76 12.82 -13.50
CA SER A 121 8.86 11.94 -14.25
C SER A 121 7.63 12.67 -14.78
N SER A 122 7.01 13.54 -13.98
CA SER A 122 5.88 14.38 -14.40
C SER A 122 6.28 15.39 -15.46
N LEU A 123 7.44 16.04 -15.31
CA LEU A 123 7.98 16.99 -16.30
C LEU A 123 8.22 16.31 -17.65
N ARG A 124 8.80 15.10 -17.66
CA ARG A 124 9.02 14.32 -18.90
C ARG A 124 7.69 13.95 -19.57
N LEU A 125 6.67 13.59 -18.79
CA LEU A 125 5.33 13.29 -19.35
C LEU A 125 4.66 14.53 -19.95
N LEU A 126 4.79 15.70 -19.32
CA LEU A 126 4.30 16.97 -19.85
C LEU A 126 5.02 17.35 -21.14
N GLY A 127 6.35 17.16 -21.19
CA GLY A 127 7.16 17.37 -22.40
C GLY A 127 6.73 16.47 -23.55
N LYS A 128 6.62 15.15 -23.31
CA LYS A 128 6.13 14.18 -24.30
C LYS A 128 4.75 14.54 -24.89
N ARG A 129 3.89 15.17 -24.10
CA ARG A 129 2.56 15.63 -24.52
C ARG A 129 2.58 17.00 -25.19
N LYS A 130 3.74 17.58 -25.46
CA LYS A 130 3.92 18.92 -26.05
C LYS A 130 3.12 20.00 -25.31
N THR A 131 3.15 19.95 -23.98
CA THR A 131 2.43 20.93 -23.15
C THR A 131 2.94 22.34 -23.45
N GLU A 132 2.02 23.28 -23.65
CA GLU A 132 2.34 24.68 -23.93
C GLU A 132 3.26 25.31 -22.88
N GLU A 133 4.17 26.17 -23.32
CA GLU A 133 5.14 26.86 -22.47
C GLU A 133 4.47 27.60 -21.30
N LYS A 134 3.41 28.38 -21.56
CA LYS A 134 2.69 29.14 -20.53
C LYS A 134 2.09 28.25 -19.45
N VAL A 135 1.57 27.08 -19.84
CA VAL A 135 1.02 26.07 -18.92
C VAL A 135 2.13 25.46 -18.05
N PHE A 136 3.28 25.17 -18.64
CA PHE A 136 4.46 24.66 -17.92
C PHE A 136 4.96 25.64 -16.87
N LEU A 137 5.15 26.90 -17.26
CA LEU A 137 5.61 27.97 -16.37
C LEU A 137 4.64 28.18 -15.21
N PHE A 138 3.33 28.18 -15.50
CA PHE A 138 2.30 28.28 -14.46
C PHE A 138 2.40 27.13 -13.45
N LEU A 139 2.59 25.89 -13.89
CA LEU A 139 2.71 24.75 -12.98
C LEU A 139 3.96 24.84 -12.10
N ILE A 140 5.09 25.29 -12.65
CA ILE A 140 6.33 25.46 -11.90
C ILE A 140 6.14 26.50 -10.79
N GLU A 141 5.50 27.63 -11.11
CA GLU A 141 5.19 28.67 -10.13
C GLU A 141 4.19 28.17 -9.07
N TYR A 142 3.13 27.49 -9.51
CA TYR A 142 2.02 27.09 -8.64
C TYR A 142 2.37 25.92 -7.72
N LEU A 143 3.06 24.90 -8.24
CA LEU A 143 3.34 23.65 -7.51
C LEU A 143 4.77 23.57 -6.98
N GLY A 144 5.71 24.33 -7.54
CA GLY A 144 7.14 24.17 -7.26
C GLY A 144 7.69 22.82 -7.72
N LEU A 145 8.95 22.55 -7.34
CA LEU A 145 9.64 21.30 -7.67
C LEU A 145 9.80 20.40 -6.47
N GLY A 146 9.58 19.10 -6.65
CA GLY A 146 9.85 18.09 -5.63
C GLY A 146 11.33 17.69 -5.54
N GLU A 147 12.09 17.95 -6.60
CA GLU A 147 13.52 17.59 -6.71
C GLU A 147 14.26 18.56 -7.64
N LYS A 148 15.58 18.65 -7.49
CA LYS A 148 16.42 19.51 -8.33
C LYS A 148 16.51 18.92 -9.74
N VAL A 149 16.28 19.73 -10.77
CA VAL A 149 16.52 19.31 -12.17
C VAL A 149 18.01 19.36 -12.46
N SER A 150 18.60 18.21 -12.81
CA SER A 150 20.01 18.16 -13.23
C SER A 150 20.19 18.72 -14.66
N PRO A 151 21.39 19.14 -15.06
CA PRO A 151 21.66 19.53 -16.45
C PRO A 151 21.29 18.43 -17.46
N LYS A 152 21.52 17.16 -17.11
CA LYS A 152 21.14 15.99 -17.91
C LYS A 152 19.63 15.89 -18.08
N ASP A 153 18.86 16.11 -17.01
CA ASP A 153 17.39 16.13 -17.09
C ASP A 153 16.89 17.31 -17.93
N GLY A 154 17.51 18.48 -17.80
CA GLY A 154 17.21 19.65 -18.62
C GLY A 154 17.40 19.37 -20.11
N LEU A 155 18.52 18.74 -20.49
CA LEU A 155 18.78 18.33 -21.87
C LEU A 155 17.75 17.30 -22.38
N GLN A 156 17.41 16.31 -21.55
CA GLN A 156 16.36 15.34 -21.89
C GLN A 156 14.99 16.01 -22.11
N LEU A 157 14.62 16.98 -21.27
CA LEU A 157 13.38 17.73 -21.44
C LEU A 157 13.41 18.57 -22.72
N TYR A 158 14.55 19.17 -23.06
CA TYR A 158 14.73 19.88 -24.33
C TYR A 158 14.48 18.98 -25.53
N HIS A 159 15.07 17.78 -25.54
CA HIS A 159 14.82 16.78 -26.60
C HIS A 159 13.38 16.29 -26.67
N LEU A 160 12.63 16.39 -25.56
CA LEU A 160 11.19 16.13 -25.53
C LEU A 160 10.33 17.33 -25.99
N GLY A 161 10.96 18.40 -26.51
CA GLY A 161 10.27 19.59 -27.01
C GLY A 161 9.91 20.62 -25.93
N VAL A 162 10.47 20.51 -24.72
CA VAL A 162 10.30 21.55 -23.68
C VAL A 162 11.18 22.75 -24.02
N SER A 163 10.60 23.95 -24.01
CA SER A 163 11.31 25.16 -24.42
C SER A 163 12.47 25.54 -23.48
N LYS A 164 13.44 26.30 -24.02
CA LYS A 164 14.58 26.82 -23.25
C LYS A 164 14.13 27.70 -22.08
N ALA A 165 13.04 28.45 -22.24
CA ALA A 165 12.48 29.30 -21.19
C ALA A 165 11.98 28.46 -19.99
N VAL A 166 11.27 27.36 -20.25
CA VAL A 166 10.83 26.43 -19.20
C VAL A 166 12.02 25.78 -18.50
N ILE A 167 13.03 25.32 -19.25
CA ILE A 167 14.24 24.71 -18.66
C ILE A 167 14.99 25.71 -17.77
N LYS A 168 15.12 26.96 -18.19
CA LYS A 168 15.71 28.04 -17.39
C LYS A 168 14.91 28.30 -16.12
N ALA A 169 13.58 28.27 -16.19
CA ALA A 169 12.71 28.40 -15.03
C ALA A 169 12.89 27.21 -14.06
N LEU A 170 12.95 25.98 -14.57
CA LEU A 170 13.18 24.76 -13.78
C LEU A 170 14.52 24.80 -13.04
N ALA A 171 15.59 25.26 -13.69
CA ALA A 171 16.91 25.37 -13.07
C ALA A 171 16.95 26.38 -11.91
N LYS A 172 16.10 27.41 -11.94
CA LYS A 172 16.00 28.46 -10.91
C LYS A 172 14.93 28.20 -9.85
N ALA A 173 14.01 27.26 -10.10
CA ALA A 173 12.87 27.02 -9.23
C ALA A 173 13.32 26.47 -7.86
N LYS A 174 12.70 26.97 -6.79
CA LYS A 174 12.96 26.51 -5.42
C LYS A 174 12.41 25.09 -5.22
N ILE A 175 13.20 24.23 -4.58
CA ILE A 175 12.77 22.87 -4.21
C ILE A 175 11.81 22.98 -3.02
N GLN A 176 10.58 22.51 -3.20
CA GLN A 176 9.60 22.38 -2.13
C GLN A 176 9.76 21.01 -1.47
N THR A 177 10.52 20.97 -0.37
CA THR A 177 10.69 19.76 0.45
C THR A 177 9.45 19.39 1.27
N LYS A 178 8.50 20.32 1.41
CA LYS A 178 7.22 20.10 2.09
C LYS A 178 6.09 20.11 1.05
N SER A 179 5.39 18.98 0.88
CA SER A 179 4.18 18.91 0.07
C SER A 179 3.17 19.97 0.56
N LEU A 180 2.70 20.85 -0.34
CA LEU A 180 1.70 21.89 -0.05
C LEU A 180 0.35 21.28 0.39
N THR A 181 0.13 20.04 0.01
CA THR A 181 -0.89 19.15 0.54
C THR A 181 -0.17 17.89 0.95
N ALA A 182 0.38 17.87 2.16
CA ALA A 182 0.33 16.61 2.87
C ALA A 182 -1.15 16.23 2.84
N PRO A 183 -1.55 15.11 2.19
CA PRO A 183 -2.94 14.69 2.25
C PRO A 183 -3.34 14.75 3.71
N ALA A 184 -4.57 15.21 4.00
CA ALA A 184 -5.18 14.89 5.27
C ALA A 184 -4.90 13.40 5.42
N LYS A 185 -3.95 13.06 6.31
CA LYS A 185 -3.58 11.70 6.56
C LYS A 185 -4.95 11.09 6.79
N HIS A 186 -5.35 10.11 5.98
CA HIS A 186 -6.32 9.13 6.45
C HIS A 186 -5.97 8.96 7.91
N SER A 187 -6.95 9.23 8.79
CA SER A 187 -6.82 9.17 10.23
C SER A 187 -6.37 7.76 10.60
N SER A 188 -5.09 7.52 10.33
CA SER A 188 -4.17 6.66 11.00
C SER A 188 -4.15 7.31 12.36
N THR A 189 -5.10 6.86 13.16
CA THR A 189 -5.02 6.87 14.61
C THR A 189 -3.55 6.85 14.98
N SER A 190 -3.03 8.03 15.37
CA SER A 190 -1.69 8.23 15.92
C SER A 190 -0.58 7.38 15.29
N GLY A 191 -0.28 7.60 14.00
CA GLY A 191 0.91 7.02 13.38
C GLY A 191 2.17 7.74 13.85
N THR A 192 2.75 7.32 14.99
CA THR A 192 4.14 7.60 15.34
C THR A 192 5.01 7.31 14.11
N LYS A 193 5.82 8.28 13.65
CA LYS A 193 6.91 8.02 12.70
C LYS A 193 7.64 6.75 13.19
N PRO A 194 7.99 5.79 12.31
CA PRO A 194 8.83 4.68 12.73
C PRO A 194 10.07 5.30 13.39
N LYS A 195 10.25 5.01 14.68
CA LYS A 195 11.47 5.38 15.40
C LYS A 195 12.65 4.80 14.60
N GLU A 196 13.73 5.56 14.54
CA GLU A 196 15.00 5.20 13.90
C GLU A 196 15.33 3.71 14.15
N GLY A 197 15.64 2.96 13.08
CA GLY A 197 15.99 1.54 13.17
C GLY A 197 14.85 0.51 13.06
N TRP A 198 13.60 0.90 12.77
CA TRP A 198 12.48 -0.05 12.58
C TRP A 198 11.87 0.01 11.17
N LYS A 199 11.68 -1.16 10.55
CA LYS A 199 10.92 -1.37 9.32
C LYS A 199 9.49 -1.82 9.62
N LYS A 200 8.59 -1.54 8.66
CA LYS A 200 7.19 -1.92 8.71
C LYS A 200 6.90 -2.95 7.63
N TYR A 201 6.37 -4.10 8.03
CA TYR A 201 5.89 -5.15 7.15
C TYR A 201 4.36 -5.05 7.00
N TYR A 202 3.90 -5.16 5.76
CA TYR A 202 2.49 -5.26 5.43
C TYR A 202 2.20 -6.69 4.96
N HIS A 203 1.27 -7.36 5.62
CA HIS A 203 0.79 -8.64 5.13
C HIS A 203 0.16 -8.45 3.73
N PRO A 204 0.46 -9.28 2.72
CA PRO A 204 -0.04 -9.11 1.36
C PRO A 204 -1.58 -9.06 1.28
N ALA A 205 -2.27 -9.89 2.07
CA ALA A 205 -3.74 -9.88 2.15
C ALA A 205 -4.29 -8.82 3.14
N GLY A 206 -3.47 -7.88 3.59
CA GLY A 206 -3.83 -6.84 4.54
C GLY A 206 -4.00 -7.29 5.99
N GLN A 207 -4.11 -8.59 6.28
CA GLN A 207 -4.54 -9.13 7.59
C GLN A 207 -3.80 -8.58 8.81
N PHE A 208 -2.52 -8.23 8.69
CA PHE A 208 -1.80 -7.56 9.75
C PHE A 208 -0.73 -6.60 9.25
N VAL A 209 -0.37 -5.67 10.13
CA VAL A 209 0.82 -4.84 10.03
C VAL A 209 1.75 -5.18 11.18
N PHE A 210 3.02 -5.35 10.85
CA PHE A 210 4.04 -5.78 11.77
C PHE A 210 5.25 -4.85 11.71
N TYR A 211 5.90 -4.58 12.84
CA TYR A 211 7.12 -3.77 12.89
C TYR A 211 8.27 -4.61 13.41
N TYR A 212 9.42 -4.51 12.74
CA TYR A 212 10.61 -5.29 13.03
C TYR A 212 11.87 -4.45 12.82
N PRO A 213 13.03 -4.82 13.40
CA PRO A 213 14.27 -4.06 13.22
C PRO A 213 14.68 -3.96 11.75
N GLN A 214 15.25 -2.81 11.37
CA GLN A 214 15.61 -2.52 9.99
C GLN A 214 16.73 -3.43 9.44
N SER A 215 17.60 -3.92 10.32
CA SER A 215 18.68 -4.86 10.01
C SER A 215 18.18 -6.27 9.69
N TRP A 216 16.95 -6.62 10.09
CA TRP A 216 16.42 -7.97 9.94
C TRP A 216 15.85 -8.20 8.53
N LYS A 217 15.91 -9.45 8.07
CA LYS A 217 15.33 -9.88 6.80
C LYS A 217 13.97 -10.54 7.03
N ALA A 218 12.96 -10.11 6.28
CA ALA A 218 11.65 -10.75 6.28
C ALA A 218 11.63 -11.88 5.24
N GLN A 219 11.20 -13.06 5.65
CA GLN A 219 11.04 -14.27 4.84
C GLN A 219 9.62 -14.80 5.02
N VAL A 220 9.02 -15.26 3.93
CA VAL A 220 7.70 -15.91 3.95
C VAL A 220 7.89 -17.35 3.51
N ASP A 221 7.58 -18.29 4.40
CA ASP A 221 7.60 -19.72 4.13
C ASP A 221 6.16 -20.26 4.08
N ILE A 222 5.91 -21.32 3.32
CA ILE A 222 4.60 -22.02 3.33
C ILE A 222 4.83 -23.42 3.90
N VAL A 223 4.22 -23.71 5.05
CA VAL A 223 4.37 -25.02 5.71
C VAL A 223 3.00 -25.64 5.91
N LYS A 224 2.79 -26.82 5.32
CA LYS A 224 1.49 -27.53 5.30
C LYS A 224 0.34 -26.61 4.84
N GLY A 225 0.57 -25.85 3.75
CA GLY A 225 -0.42 -24.94 3.17
C GLY A 225 -0.67 -23.64 3.95
N LYS A 226 -0.02 -23.44 5.10
CA LYS A 226 -0.17 -22.22 5.91
C LYS A 226 1.06 -21.32 5.77
N PRO A 227 0.89 -20.01 5.47
CA PRO A 227 2.00 -19.07 5.41
C PRO A 227 2.59 -18.83 6.80
N ARG A 228 3.91 -18.72 6.86
CA ARG A 228 4.70 -18.38 8.05
C ARG A 228 5.57 -17.18 7.72
N PHE A 229 5.62 -16.23 8.64
CA PHE A 229 6.38 -15.00 8.45
C PHE A 229 7.54 -15.01 9.43
N ARG A 230 8.76 -15.19 8.92
CA ARG A 230 9.98 -15.17 9.70
C ARG A 230 10.71 -13.87 9.49
N PHE A 231 11.22 -13.30 10.57
CA PHE A 231 12.04 -12.11 10.58
C PHE A 231 13.36 -12.51 11.25
N ILE A 232 14.41 -12.61 10.44
CA ILE A 232 15.68 -13.21 10.84
C ILE A 232 16.68 -12.08 11.08
N ALA A 233 17.30 -12.07 12.25
CA ALA A 233 18.34 -11.12 12.59
C ALA A 233 19.62 -11.39 11.77
N PRO A 234 20.48 -10.39 11.54
CA PRO A 234 21.82 -10.64 11.01
C PRO A 234 22.60 -11.59 11.93
N LYS A 235 23.61 -12.29 11.39
CA LYS A 235 24.37 -13.33 12.12
C LYS A 235 24.91 -12.85 13.48
N GLU A 236 25.26 -11.57 13.59
CA GLU A 236 25.81 -10.93 14.79
C GLU A 236 24.79 -10.74 15.93
N GLU A 237 23.49 -10.67 15.63
CA GLU A 237 22.43 -10.46 16.62
C GLU A 237 21.82 -11.78 17.15
N GLU A 238 22.16 -12.92 16.54
CA GLU A 238 21.64 -14.29 16.77
C GLU A 238 20.21 -14.35 17.35
N GLY A 239 19.21 -14.32 16.48
CA GLY A 239 17.82 -14.51 16.88
C GLY A 239 16.86 -14.46 15.70
N PHE A 240 15.63 -14.91 15.93
CA PHE A 240 14.56 -14.75 14.96
C PHE A 240 13.22 -14.51 15.64
N LEU A 241 12.34 -13.90 14.87
CA LEU A 241 10.94 -13.78 15.20
C LEU A 241 10.11 -14.51 14.16
N GLU A 242 9.20 -15.34 14.61
CA GLU A 242 8.23 -16.05 13.78
C GLU A 242 6.83 -15.57 14.13
N LEU A 243 6.05 -15.22 13.11
CA LEU A 243 4.64 -14.89 13.25
C LEU A 243 3.81 -15.92 12.49
N VAL A 244 2.84 -16.49 13.20
CA VAL A 244 1.80 -17.35 12.65
C VAL A 244 0.45 -16.76 13.04
N TYR A 245 -0.54 -16.85 12.15
CA TYR A 245 -1.88 -16.37 12.44
C TYR A 245 -2.93 -17.40 12.09
N PHE A 246 -4.02 -17.37 12.85
CA PHE A 246 -5.18 -18.25 12.71
C PHE A 246 -6.42 -17.38 12.58
N ILE A 247 -7.17 -17.58 11.50
CA ILE A 247 -8.46 -16.91 11.30
C ILE A 247 -9.53 -17.84 11.83
N PHE A 248 -10.44 -17.30 12.63
CA PHE A 248 -11.57 -18.05 13.17
C PHE A 248 -12.88 -17.51 12.61
N SER A 249 -13.88 -18.38 12.52
CA SER A 249 -15.26 -17.93 12.30
C SER A 249 -15.70 -17.05 13.48
N PRO A 250 -16.58 -16.05 13.26
CA PRO A 250 -17.09 -15.20 14.35
C PRO A 250 -17.76 -15.99 15.50
N ALA A 251 -18.28 -17.18 15.21
CA ALA A 251 -18.93 -18.05 16.18
C ALA A 251 -17.96 -18.82 17.09
N SER A 252 -16.66 -18.87 16.73
CA SER A 252 -15.66 -19.68 17.43
C SER A 252 -15.61 -19.38 18.93
N ARG A 253 -15.68 -20.45 19.74
CA ARG A 253 -15.56 -20.38 21.20
C ARG A 253 -14.23 -19.76 21.63
N LEU A 254 -13.16 -19.97 20.85
CA LEU A 254 -11.82 -19.43 21.13
C LEU A 254 -11.78 -17.90 21.13
N LEU A 255 -12.68 -17.21 20.42
CA LEU A 255 -12.76 -15.75 20.45
C LEU A 255 -13.27 -15.23 21.81
N ARG A 256 -13.99 -16.07 22.57
CA ARG A 256 -14.56 -15.78 23.88
C ARG A 256 -13.73 -16.35 25.03
N SER A 257 -12.90 -17.35 24.76
CA SER A 257 -12.00 -18.00 25.72
C SER A 257 -11.03 -17.06 26.42
N SER A 258 -10.50 -17.50 27.57
CA SER A 258 -9.39 -16.83 28.24
C SER A 258 -8.09 -16.97 27.44
N MET A 259 -7.09 -16.14 27.72
CA MET A 259 -5.79 -16.28 27.05
C MET A 259 -5.05 -17.57 27.45
N ASP A 260 -5.31 -18.10 28.64
CA ASP A 260 -4.76 -19.38 29.09
C ASP A 260 -5.44 -20.56 28.40
N GLU A 261 -6.76 -20.50 28.19
CA GLU A 261 -7.48 -21.48 27.35
C GLU A 261 -6.98 -21.44 25.89
N CYS A 262 -6.77 -20.24 25.34
CA CYS A 262 -6.19 -20.09 24.01
C CYS A 262 -4.79 -20.69 23.93
N LEU A 263 -3.99 -20.56 25.00
CA LEU A 263 -2.68 -21.20 25.09
C LEU A 263 -2.83 -22.73 25.12
N SER A 264 -3.68 -23.28 25.98
CA SER A 264 -3.89 -24.74 26.07
C SER A 264 -4.33 -25.34 24.73
N TRP A 265 -5.15 -24.62 23.96
CA TRP A 265 -5.52 -25.02 22.61
C TRP A 265 -4.35 -24.94 21.62
N PHE A 266 -3.50 -23.91 21.72
CA PHE A 266 -2.37 -23.69 20.82
C PHE A 266 -1.18 -24.62 21.10
N LEU A 267 -0.93 -25.00 22.35
CA LEU A 267 0.26 -25.74 22.77
C LEU A 267 0.47 -27.09 22.07
N PRO A 268 -0.55 -27.94 21.83
CA PRO A 268 -0.36 -29.17 21.06
C PRO A 268 0.20 -28.91 19.66
N GLU A 269 -0.34 -27.93 18.94
CA GLU A 269 0.16 -27.54 17.61
C GLU A 269 1.55 -26.90 17.68
N PHE A 270 1.86 -26.20 18.77
CA PHE A 270 3.19 -25.64 19.00
C PHE A 270 4.23 -26.73 19.29
N TYR A 271 3.96 -27.65 20.21
CA TYR A 271 4.89 -28.72 20.62
C TYR A 271 5.07 -29.80 19.55
N THR A 272 4.09 -30.04 18.68
CA THR A 272 4.32 -30.88 17.49
C THR A 272 5.39 -30.29 16.55
N ARG A 273 5.71 -29.00 16.69
CA ARG A 273 6.72 -28.29 15.86
C ARG A 273 8.00 -27.96 16.64
N GLN A 274 7.86 -27.73 17.94
CA GLN A 274 8.91 -27.27 18.85
C GLN A 274 8.89 -28.13 20.11
N SER A 275 9.01 -29.44 19.94
CA SER A 275 8.77 -30.45 20.98
C SER A 275 9.66 -30.29 22.21
N LEU A 276 10.80 -29.65 22.05
CA LEU A 276 11.79 -29.44 23.10
C LEU A 276 11.76 -28.03 23.69
N LEU A 277 10.85 -27.15 23.25
CA LEU A 277 10.59 -25.86 23.89
C LEU A 277 9.47 -26.01 24.91
N LYS A 278 9.63 -25.40 26.09
CA LYS A 278 8.60 -25.40 27.15
C LYS A 278 8.28 -23.98 27.60
N VAL A 279 7.02 -23.75 27.95
CA VAL A 279 6.60 -22.52 28.65
C VAL A 279 7.18 -22.52 30.06
N VAL A 280 7.80 -21.40 30.44
CA VAL A 280 8.42 -21.20 31.75
C VAL A 280 7.70 -20.08 32.49
N GLY A 281 7.03 -20.45 33.58
CA GLY A 281 6.32 -19.53 34.46
C GLY A 281 4.95 -19.07 33.95
N LYS A 282 4.30 -18.19 34.73
CA LYS A 282 2.98 -17.65 34.41
C LYS A 282 3.09 -16.58 33.31
N GLY A 283 2.13 -16.58 32.39
CA GLY A 283 2.08 -15.55 31.35
C GLY A 283 1.71 -14.18 31.91
N LYS A 284 2.21 -13.12 31.28
CA LYS A 284 1.98 -11.72 31.65
C LYS A 284 1.03 -11.07 30.65
N PRO A 285 0.05 -10.25 31.09
CA PRO A 285 -0.80 -9.49 30.18
C PRO A 285 0.03 -8.64 29.22
N LEU A 286 -0.43 -8.55 27.97
CA LEU A 286 0.23 -7.79 26.92
C LEU A 286 -0.60 -6.55 26.58
N SER A 287 -0.01 -5.37 26.78
CA SER A 287 -0.64 -4.11 26.42
C SER A 287 -0.60 -3.91 24.90
N LEU A 288 -1.78 -3.89 24.27
CA LEU A 288 -1.95 -3.63 22.84
C LEU A 288 -2.33 -2.16 22.62
N ALA A 289 -2.03 -1.61 21.44
CA ALA A 289 -2.43 -0.25 21.10
C ALA A 289 -3.97 -0.08 21.18
N LYS A 290 -4.42 0.99 21.87
CA LYS A 290 -5.80 1.44 22.13
C LYS A 290 -6.91 0.54 21.52
N GLY A 291 -7.44 -0.37 22.35
CA GLY A 291 -8.75 -1.03 22.15
C GLY A 291 -8.81 -2.19 21.14
N LYS A 292 -7.69 -2.73 20.68
CA LYS A 292 -7.67 -3.79 19.64
C LYS A 292 -7.18 -5.14 20.15
N GLY A 293 -7.99 -5.80 20.97
CA GLY A 293 -7.83 -7.21 21.35
C GLY A 293 -7.33 -7.47 22.77
N ARG A 294 -7.10 -8.74 23.08
CA ARG A 294 -6.50 -9.22 24.34
C ARG A 294 -5.23 -9.99 24.01
N GLY A 295 -4.21 -9.90 24.84
CA GLY A 295 -2.99 -10.66 24.62
C GLY A 295 -2.27 -11.01 25.91
N LYS A 296 -1.44 -12.04 25.84
CA LYS A 296 -0.60 -12.51 26.95
C LYS A 296 0.73 -13.03 26.40
N ILE A 297 1.81 -12.82 27.15
CA ILE A 297 3.17 -13.26 26.80
C ILE A 297 3.63 -14.30 27.81
N TRP A 298 4.20 -15.39 27.33
CA TRP A 298 4.87 -16.42 28.12
C TRP A 298 6.35 -16.48 27.77
N ASN A 299 7.20 -16.77 28.75
CA ASN A 299 8.60 -17.07 28.49
C ASN A 299 8.73 -18.52 28.04
N LEU A 300 9.70 -18.78 27.18
CA LEU A 300 10.04 -20.12 26.68
C LEU A 300 11.50 -20.43 26.98
N ALA A 301 11.79 -21.69 27.26
CA ALA A 301 13.15 -22.22 27.29
C ALA A 301 13.17 -23.65 26.80
N GLY A 302 14.28 -24.06 26.18
CA GLY A 302 14.44 -25.44 25.71
C GLY A 302 15.43 -25.56 24.58
N ILE A 303 15.24 -26.56 23.73
CA ILE A 303 16.04 -26.79 22.52
C ILE A 303 15.17 -26.47 21.31
N GLU A 304 15.70 -25.71 20.35
CA GLU A 304 14.98 -25.44 19.11
C GLU A 304 15.09 -26.66 18.19
N SER A 305 13.95 -27.17 17.70
CA SER A 305 13.92 -28.41 16.91
C SER A 305 14.72 -28.35 15.60
N HIS A 306 14.91 -27.16 15.01
CA HIS A 306 15.66 -27.04 13.76
C HIS A 306 17.16 -26.85 13.97
N SER A 307 17.57 -25.95 14.87
CA SER A 307 18.99 -25.67 15.10
C SER A 307 19.65 -26.63 16.08
N GLN A 308 18.86 -27.38 16.85
CA GLN A 308 19.31 -28.22 17.98
C GLN A 308 20.10 -27.44 19.04
N LYS A 309 20.00 -26.11 19.04
CA LYS A 309 20.65 -25.25 20.03
C LYS A 309 19.72 -24.99 21.21
N LYS A 310 20.31 -24.85 22.40
CA LYS A 310 19.61 -24.33 23.57
C LYS A 310 19.19 -22.89 23.30
N VAL A 311 17.90 -22.62 23.43
CA VAL A 311 17.32 -21.29 23.20
C VAL A 311 16.47 -20.85 24.37
N ARG A 312 16.33 -19.53 24.50
CA ARG A 312 15.36 -18.87 25.36
C ARG A 312 14.56 -17.89 24.52
N GLY A 313 13.33 -17.63 24.93
CA GLY A 313 12.47 -16.78 24.13
C GLY A 313 11.15 -16.43 24.78
N GLN A 314 10.25 -15.94 23.96
CA GLN A 314 8.93 -15.50 24.37
C GLN A 314 7.88 -15.88 23.32
N LEU A 315 6.71 -16.27 23.77
CA LEU A 315 5.52 -16.49 22.96
C LEU A 315 4.47 -15.45 23.35
N ALA A 316 4.05 -14.62 22.40
CA ALA A 316 2.88 -13.76 22.54
C ALA A 316 1.71 -14.39 21.81
N LEU A 317 0.58 -14.52 22.49
CA LEU A 317 -0.70 -14.76 21.85
C LEU A 317 -1.52 -13.47 21.89
N ILE A 318 -2.07 -13.09 20.74
CA ILE A 318 -2.89 -11.89 20.57
C ILE A 318 -4.21 -12.30 19.94
N LEU A 319 -5.30 -12.16 20.68
CA LEU A 319 -6.65 -12.44 20.24
C LEU A 319 -7.34 -11.14 19.82
N GLN A 320 -7.82 -11.09 18.59
CA GLN A 320 -8.60 -9.98 18.04
C GLN A 320 -9.90 -10.48 17.41
N LYS A 321 -10.82 -9.56 17.06
CA LYS A 321 -12.20 -9.85 16.62
C LYS A 321 -12.37 -10.98 15.58
N LYS A 322 -11.34 -11.28 14.79
CA LYS A 322 -11.41 -12.25 13.68
C LYS A 322 -10.35 -13.36 13.74
N GLY A 323 -9.52 -13.42 14.79
CA GLY A 323 -8.45 -14.40 14.81
C GLY A 323 -7.49 -14.29 15.99
N LEU A 324 -6.63 -15.29 16.07
CA LEU A 324 -5.54 -15.41 17.02
C LEU A 324 -4.21 -15.32 16.28
N TYR A 325 -3.33 -14.46 16.77
CA TYR A 325 -1.98 -14.30 16.25
C TYR A 325 -1.01 -14.84 17.29
N SER A 326 -0.09 -15.70 16.86
CA SER A 326 1.04 -16.12 17.67
C SER A 326 2.31 -15.48 17.15
N ILE A 327 3.06 -14.85 18.06
CA ILE A 327 4.35 -14.23 17.75
C ILE A 327 5.38 -14.89 18.67
N LEU A 328 6.27 -15.64 18.07
CA LEU A 328 7.36 -16.36 18.72
C LEU A 328 8.65 -15.58 18.51
N PHE A 329 9.39 -15.31 19.59
CA PHE A 329 10.74 -14.76 19.52
C PHE A 329 11.70 -15.72 20.21
N LEU A 330 12.72 -16.19 19.51
CA LEU A 330 13.74 -17.11 20.02
C LEU A 330 15.14 -16.54 19.78
N LYS A 331 16.05 -16.88 20.69
CA LYS A 331 17.48 -16.59 20.61
C LYS A 331 18.29 -17.61 21.41
N PRO A 332 19.61 -17.73 21.19
CA PRO A 332 20.47 -18.64 21.94
C PRO A 332 20.39 -18.39 23.45
N ALA A 333 20.45 -19.47 24.23
CA ALA A 333 20.32 -19.42 25.69
C ALA A 333 21.42 -18.59 26.38
N ASN A 334 22.60 -18.51 25.77
CA ASN A 334 23.77 -17.78 26.28
C ASN A 334 23.73 -16.28 25.97
N GLY A 335 22.84 -15.83 25.07
CA GLY A 335 22.70 -14.41 24.78
C GLY A 335 21.95 -13.70 25.91
N ALA A 336 22.46 -12.56 26.41
CA ALA A 336 21.77 -11.75 27.39
C ALA A 336 20.38 -11.35 26.91
N LEU A 337 19.31 -11.61 27.69
CA LEU A 337 18.01 -10.96 27.47
C LEU A 337 18.24 -9.50 27.88
N GLN A 338 18.73 -8.65 26.96
CA GLN A 338 19.03 -7.26 27.28
C GLN A 338 17.91 -6.66 28.13
N GLY A 339 18.31 -6.20 29.32
CA GLY A 339 17.43 -5.74 30.37
C GLY A 339 16.76 -4.40 30.07
N ALA A 340 15.79 -4.11 30.95
CA ALA A 340 15.12 -2.84 31.22
C ALA A 340 13.93 -2.41 30.30
N LYS A 341 12.75 -2.52 30.94
CA LYS A 341 11.51 -1.72 30.78
C LYS A 341 10.44 -2.14 29.76
N ALA A 342 10.73 -2.96 28.75
CA ALA A 342 9.72 -3.74 28.02
C ALA A 342 10.40 -4.84 27.20
N SER A 343 9.92 -6.09 27.26
CA SER A 343 10.51 -7.17 26.44
C SER A 343 10.41 -6.80 24.95
N PHE A 344 11.41 -7.19 24.13
CA PHE A 344 11.41 -6.93 22.68
C PHE A 344 10.05 -7.27 22.05
N LEU A 345 9.48 -8.40 22.45
CA LEU A 345 8.16 -8.84 22.01
C LEU A 345 7.03 -7.92 22.45
N SER A 346 7.11 -7.32 23.64
CA SER A 346 6.15 -6.30 24.09
C SER A 346 6.21 -5.05 23.21
N LYS A 347 7.42 -4.62 22.80
CA LYS A 347 7.60 -3.47 21.88
C LYS A 347 7.04 -3.78 20.48
N VAL A 348 7.25 -4.99 20.00
CA VAL A 348 6.71 -5.49 18.73
C VAL A 348 5.18 -5.58 18.79
N ALA A 349 4.64 -6.22 19.82
CA ALA A 349 3.22 -6.44 20.01
C ALA A 349 2.43 -5.15 20.22
N HIS A 350 2.99 -4.16 20.93
CA HIS A 350 2.35 -2.85 21.07
C HIS A 350 2.15 -2.16 19.71
N LYS A 351 3.01 -2.45 18.73
CA LYS A 351 2.91 -1.91 17.37
C LYS A 351 2.16 -2.83 16.40
N PHE A 352 1.76 -4.02 16.86
CA PHE A 352 1.03 -4.99 16.05
C PHE A 352 -0.38 -4.48 15.74
N GLN A 353 -0.78 -4.56 14.48
CA GLN A 353 -2.13 -4.21 14.06
C GLN A 353 -2.70 -5.37 13.24
N GLY A 354 -3.34 -6.33 13.90
CA GLY A 354 -4.11 -7.35 13.22
C GLY A 354 -5.50 -6.85 12.82
N GLY A 355 -6.15 -7.61 11.93
CA GLY A 355 -7.43 -7.23 11.32
C GLY A 355 -7.32 -5.99 10.42
N TYR A 356 -6.10 -5.63 10.00
CA TYR A 356 -5.91 -4.58 9.02
C TYR A 356 -6.54 -5.04 7.68
N GLN A 357 -7.16 -4.12 6.95
CA GLN A 357 -7.73 -4.40 5.64
C GLN A 357 -7.03 -3.50 4.64
N MET A 358 -6.24 -4.11 3.74
CA MET A 358 -5.72 -3.41 2.57
C MET A 358 -6.87 -3.22 1.59
N GLY A 359 -7.27 -1.96 1.41
CA GLY A 359 -8.29 -1.55 0.44
C GLY A 359 -9.70 -2.01 0.78
N LYS A 360 -10.70 -1.21 0.40
CA LYS A 360 -12.08 -1.72 0.31
C LYS A 360 -12.05 -2.90 -0.68
N ARG A 361 -12.33 -4.12 -0.20
CA ARG A 361 -12.84 -5.18 -1.08
C ARG A 361 -14.00 -4.54 -1.84
N LEU A 362 -14.06 -4.73 -3.16
CA LEU A 362 -15.13 -4.14 -3.96
C LEU A 362 -16.46 -4.50 -3.28
N SER A 363 -17.28 -3.49 -3.01
CA SER A 363 -18.56 -3.66 -2.29
C SER A 363 -19.53 -4.55 -3.07
N LYS A 364 -19.25 -4.76 -4.35
CA LYS A 364 -19.93 -5.68 -5.25
C LYS A 364 -18.88 -6.57 -5.94
N PRO A 365 -19.13 -7.88 -6.11
CA PRO A 365 -18.35 -8.71 -7.02
C PRO A 365 -18.34 -8.08 -8.42
N LEU A 366 -17.20 -8.07 -9.09
CA LEU A 366 -17.15 -7.67 -10.50
C LEU A 366 -17.85 -8.75 -11.33
N SER A 367 -18.56 -8.34 -12.38
CA SER A 367 -18.97 -9.29 -13.42
C SER A 367 -17.74 -9.86 -14.15
N LEU A 368 -17.92 -10.96 -14.87
CA LEU A 368 -16.84 -11.55 -15.65
C LEU A 368 -16.29 -10.55 -16.69
N GLU A 369 -17.19 -9.81 -17.34
CA GLU A 369 -16.87 -8.79 -18.33
C GLU A 369 -16.04 -7.66 -17.69
N GLU A 370 -16.44 -7.19 -16.51
CA GLU A 370 -15.70 -6.17 -15.77
C GLU A 370 -14.31 -6.66 -15.34
N VAL A 371 -14.16 -7.93 -14.99
CA VAL A 371 -12.85 -8.53 -14.68
C VAL A 371 -11.99 -8.56 -15.93
N VAL A 372 -12.52 -9.05 -17.05
CA VAL A 372 -11.79 -9.12 -18.33
C VAL A 372 -11.36 -7.72 -18.76
N ASP A 373 -12.26 -6.75 -18.84
CA ASP A 373 -11.93 -5.39 -19.28
C ASP A 373 -10.92 -4.69 -18.38
N LYS A 374 -10.98 -4.96 -17.08
CA LYS A 374 -10.07 -4.34 -16.11
C LYS A 374 -8.66 -4.92 -16.17
N PHE A 375 -8.51 -6.19 -16.52
CA PHE A 375 -7.23 -6.90 -16.38
C PHE A 375 -6.65 -7.42 -17.70
N LYS A 376 -7.37 -7.35 -18.83
CA LYS A 376 -6.92 -7.85 -20.15
C LYS A 376 -5.58 -7.28 -20.61
N GLU A 377 -5.21 -6.07 -20.20
CA GLU A 377 -3.89 -5.50 -20.52
C GLU A 377 -2.71 -6.18 -19.77
N SER A 378 -3.00 -6.82 -18.64
CA SER A 378 -2.01 -7.48 -17.77
C SER A 378 -2.01 -9.01 -17.91
N VAL A 379 -2.94 -9.56 -18.70
CA VAL A 379 -3.03 -10.99 -19.02
C VAL A 379 -2.54 -11.19 -20.45
N VAL A 380 -1.70 -12.20 -20.65
CA VAL A 380 -1.14 -12.53 -21.97
C VAL A 380 -1.37 -13.99 -22.32
N SER A 381 -1.48 -14.26 -23.61
CA SER A 381 -1.38 -15.59 -24.21
C SER A 381 0.06 -15.84 -24.63
N ILE A 382 0.56 -17.03 -24.34
CA ILE A 382 1.94 -17.44 -24.55
C ILE A 382 1.95 -18.65 -25.46
N LYS A 383 2.69 -18.55 -26.56
CA LYS A 383 3.04 -19.67 -27.43
C LYS A 383 4.53 -19.94 -27.30
N ALA A 384 4.88 -21.16 -26.93
CA ALA A 384 6.26 -21.61 -26.80
C ALA A 384 6.61 -22.55 -27.93
N TYR A 385 7.78 -22.37 -28.52
CA TYR A 385 8.23 -23.11 -29.68
C TYR A 385 9.48 -23.92 -29.36
N THR A 386 9.55 -25.10 -29.95
CA THR A 386 10.74 -25.96 -29.92
C THR A 386 11.87 -25.34 -30.76
N PRO A 387 13.12 -25.84 -30.64
CA PRO A 387 14.21 -25.42 -31.52
C PRO A 387 13.91 -25.59 -33.02
N GLN A 388 13.05 -26.56 -33.37
CA GLN A 388 12.58 -26.82 -34.74
C GLN A 388 11.45 -25.89 -35.18
N LYS A 389 11.14 -24.83 -34.41
CA LYS A 389 10.02 -23.89 -34.64
C LYS A 389 8.63 -24.53 -34.66
N SER A 390 8.49 -25.76 -34.17
CA SER A 390 7.16 -26.36 -33.93
C SER A 390 6.58 -25.83 -32.64
N LEU A 391 5.26 -25.65 -32.59
CA LEU A 391 4.54 -25.23 -31.38
C LEU A 391 4.69 -26.35 -30.33
N GLY A 392 5.36 -26.04 -29.23
CA GLY A 392 5.68 -26.99 -28.16
C GLY A 392 4.85 -26.80 -26.89
N GLY A 393 4.36 -25.59 -26.63
CA GLY A 393 3.55 -25.28 -25.45
C GLY A 393 2.64 -24.07 -25.68
N THR A 394 1.48 -24.05 -25.03
CA THR A 394 0.59 -22.89 -24.99
C THR A 394 0.07 -22.67 -23.58
N GLY A 395 -0.20 -21.43 -23.24
CA GLY A 395 -0.80 -21.10 -21.95
C GLY A 395 -0.99 -19.61 -21.75
N THR A 396 -1.30 -19.22 -20.53
CA THR A 396 -1.48 -17.83 -20.13
C THR A 396 -0.36 -17.37 -19.20
N GLY A 397 -0.21 -16.06 -19.09
CA GLY A 397 0.68 -15.45 -18.12
C GLY A 397 0.20 -14.08 -17.67
N PHE A 398 0.85 -13.56 -16.64
CA PHE A 398 0.55 -12.26 -16.05
C PHE A 398 1.77 -11.34 -16.12
N ILE A 399 1.58 -10.12 -16.60
CA ILE A 399 2.60 -9.08 -16.51
C ILE A 399 2.70 -8.65 -15.05
N VAL A 400 3.83 -8.98 -14.40
CA VAL A 400 4.06 -8.73 -12.97
C VAL A 400 4.93 -7.50 -12.72
N ARG A 401 5.55 -6.93 -13.75
CA ARG A 401 6.34 -5.69 -13.66
C ARG A 401 6.14 -4.82 -14.91
N SER A 402 6.23 -3.50 -14.73
CA SER A 402 6.07 -2.52 -15.80
C SER A 402 7.18 -2.57 -16.87
N ASP A 403 8.28 -3.25 -16.60
CA ASP A 403 9.40 -3.45 -17.52
C ASP A 403 9.33 -4.79 -18.29
N GLY A 404 8.14 -5.42 -18.35
CA GLY A 404 7.84 -6.51 -19.27
C GLY A 404 7.96 -7.93 -18.71
N TYR A 405 8.23 -8.10 -17.43
CA TYR A 405 8.33 -9.44 -16.85
C TYR A 405 6.96 -10.13 -16.75
N ILE A 406 6.91 -11.38 -17.23
CA ILE A 406 5.71 -12.19 -17.31
C ILE A 406 5.88 -13.45 -16.45
N LEU A 407 4.92 -13.70 -15.57
CA LEU A 407 4.81 -14.94 -14.79
C LEU A 407 3.90 -15.93 -15.52
N THR A 408 4.37 -17.15 -15.72
CA THR A 408 3.59 -18.23 -16.35
C THR A 408 3.84 -19.58 -15.69
N ASN A 409 3.07 -20.60 -16.08
CA ASN A 409 3.27 -21.97 -15.64
C ASN A 409 4.50 -22.57 -16.32
N HIS A 410 5.27 -23.38 -15.60
CA HIS A 410 6.47 -24.03 -16.14
C HIS A 410 6.17 -25.00 -17.28
N HIS A 411 5.02 -25.70 -17.27
CA HIS A 411 4.66 -26.61 -18.35
C HIS A 411 4.47 -25.88 -19.69
N VAL A 412 4.24 -24.57 -19.67
CA VAL A 412 4.19 -23.75 -20.89
C VAL A 412 5.57 -23.58 -21.49
N VAL A 413 6.62 -23.55 -20.66
CA VAL A 413 7.99 -23.29 -21.10
C VAL A 413 8.87 -24.54 -21.21
N TYR A 414 8.39 -25.69 -20.73
CA TYR A 414 9.18 -26.91 -20.61
C TYR A 414 8.55 -28.09 -21.35
N ASP A 415 9.32 -28.65 -22.28
CA ASP A 415 8.99 -29.86 -23.01
C ASP A 415 9.31 -31.09 -22.14
N ALA A 416 8.26 -31.69 -21.58
CA ALA A 416 8.41 -32.86 -20.72
C ALA A 416 8.90 -34.10 -21.48
N LYS A 417 8.54 -34.24 -22.77
CA LYS A 417 8.92 -35.39 -23.61
C LYS A 417 10.41 -35.38 -23.89
N ASN A 418 10.94 -34.22 -24.27
CA ASN A 418 12.36 -34.05 -24.61
C ASN A 418 13.22 -33.53 -23.44
N LYS A 419 12.63 -33.39 -22.24
CA LYS A 419 13.26 -32.93 -21.00
C LYS A 419 14.08 -31.64 -21.16
N ARG A 420 13.56 -30.65 -21.88
CA ARG A 420 14.26 -29.39 -22.19
C ARG A 420 13.30 -28.19 -22.22
N PHE A 421 13.84 -26.98 -22.09
CA PHE A 421 13.04 -25.76 -22.26
C PHE A 421 12.80 -25.44 -23.74
N HIS A 422 11.66 -24.83 -24.02
CA HIS A 422 11.41 -24.16 -25.29
C HIS A 422 12.36 -22.98 -25.47
N THR A 423 12.69 -22.66 -26.71
CA THR A 423 13.74 -21.68 -27.04
C THR A 423 13.20 -20.37 -27.57
N LYS A 424 11.95 -20.33 -28.02
CA LYS A 424 11.27 -19.13 -28.52
C LYS A 424 9.89 -19.01 -27.89
N PHE A 425 9.51 -17.80 -27.51
CA PHE A 425 8.21 -17.50 -26.90
C PHE A 425 7.56 -16.31 -27.61
N GLU A 426 6.32 -16.47 -28.01
CA GLU A 426 5.51 -15.39 -28.57
C GLU A 426 4.41 -15.02 -27.57
N ILE A 427 4.33 -13.72 -27.29
CA ILE A 427 3.42 -13.12 -26.32
C ILE A 427 2.41 -12.30 -27.08
N SER A 428 1.14 -12.59 -26.84
CA SER A 428 0.01 -11.89 -27.44
C SER A 428 -0.97 -11.47 -26.35
N TRP A 429 -1.75 -10.43 -26.65
CA TRP A 429 -2.81 -9.94 -25.78
C TRP A 429 -4.17 -10.30 -26.34
N ASP A 430 -5.20 -9.98 -25.58
CA ASP A 430 -6.56 -9.90 -26.11
C ASP A 430 -6.59 -9.06 -27.39
N SER A 431 -7.24 -9.58 -28.44
CA SER A 431 -7.26 -8.96 -29.77
C SER A 431 -7.90 -7.57 -29.77
N SER A 432 -8.82 -7.29 -28.84
CA SER A 432 -9.45 -5.97 -28.70
C SER A 432 -8.47 -4.86 -28.30
N LEU A 433 -7.26 -5.21 -27.84
CA LEU A 433 -6.22 -4.25 -27.49
C LEU A 433 -5.38 -3.79 -28.70
N GLY A 434 -5.51 -4.43 -29.86
CA GLY A 434 -4.78 -4.05 -31.08
C GLY A 434 -3.26 -4.05 -30.93
N ARG A 435 -2.73 -4.89 -30.03
CA ARG A 435 -1.28 -4.99 -29.78
C ARG A 435 -0.65 -6.03 -30.69
N GLU A 436 0.52 -5.72 -31.21
CA GLU A 436 1.34 -6.67 -31.95
C GLU A 436 1.85 -7.78 -31.02
N THR A 437 1.97 -8.99 -31.57
CA THR A 437 2.65 -10.11 -30.90
C THR A 437 4.13 -9.77 -30.74
N VAL A 438 4.67 -9.99 -29.55
CA VAL A 438 6.10 -9.75 -29.26
C VAL A 438 6.82 -11.04 -28.90
N GLU A 439 8.12 -11.09 -29.17
CA GLU A 439 8.97 -12.19 -28.73
C GLU A 439 9.46 -11.97 -27.29
N ALA A 440 9.47 -13.04 -26.51
CA ALA A 440 10.00 -13.05 -25.14
C ALA A 440 11.08 -14.12 -24.95
N LYS A 441 11.86 -13.98 -23.89
CA LYS A 441 12.92 -14.91 -23.49
C LYS A 441 12.67 -15.47 -22.10
N LEU A 442 13.04 -16.72 -21.90
CA LEU A 442 13.03 -17.33 -20.58
C LEU A 442 14.13 -16.72 -19.71
N VAL A 443 13.74 -16.10 -18.60
CA VAL A 443 14.67 -15.49 -17.62
C VAL A 443 14.97 -16.46 -16.49
N GLY A 444 13.99 -17.28 -16.10
CA GLY A 444 14.18 -18.29 -15.06
C GLY A 444 12.96 -19.19 -14.93
N ALA A 445 13.19 -20.42 -14.48
CA ALA A 445 12.13 -21.39 -14.20
C ALA A 445 12.48 -22.15 -12.93
N LYS A 446 11.46 -22.44 -12.12
CA LYS A 446 11.62 -23.27 -10.91
C LYS A 446 10.57 -24.37 -10.92
N LYS A 447 11.05 -25.61 -10.79
CA LYS A 447 10.23 -26.80 -10.60
C LYS A 447 10.25 -27.19 -9.12
N GLU A 448 9.08 -27.28 -8.48
CA GLU A 448 8.99 -27.72 -7.08
C GLU A 448 8.33 -29.11 -6.99
N LYS A 449 9.04 -30.09 -6.44
CA LYS A 449 8.47 -31.39 -6.11
C LYS A 449 7.63 -31.26 -4.82
N GLY A 450 6.36 -31.64 -4.87
CA GLY A 450 5.52 -31.79 -3.68
C GLY A 450 4.26 -32.60 -3.98
N ASN A 451 3.67 -33.22 -2.96
CA ASN A 451 2.41 -33.96 -3.08
C ASN A 451 1.22 -33.00 -2.93
N ILE A 452 0.16 -33.22 -3.71
CA ILE A 452 -1.12 -32.51 -3.57
C ILE A 452 -2.09 -33.39 -2.79
N PHE A 453 -2.60 -32.86 -1.69
CA PHE A 453 -3.75 -33.43 -0.99
C PHE A 453 -4.94 -32.54 -1.29
N VAL A 454 -5.99 -33.10 -1.89
CA VAL A 454 -7.28 -32.43 -2.04
C VAL A 454 -8.22 -33.01 -0.99
N GLU A 455 -8.60 -32.19 -0.01
CA GLU A 455 -9.73 -32.51 0.87
C GLU A 455 -11.02 -32.36 0.07
N LYS A 456 -11.74 -33.46 -0.15
CA LYS A 456 -13.14 -33.40 -0.56
C LYS A 456 -13.99 -33.00 0.66
N GLU A 457 -15.06 -32.23 0.43
CA GLU A 457 -16.13 -32.09 1.42
C GLU A 457 -16.61 -33.50 1.82
N GLY A 458 -16.50 -33.85 3.11
CA GLY A 458 -16.75 -35.19 3.64
C GLY A 458 -15.56 -35.89 4.31
N GLY A 459 -14.38 -35.25 4.38
CA GLY A 459 -13.29 -35.69 5.27
C GLY A 459 -12.42 -36.85 4.77
N LYS A 460 -12.62 -37.33 3.53
CA LYS A 460 -11.68 -38.25 2.87
C LYS A 460 -10.72 -37.46 1.98
N SER A 461 -9.45 -37.43 2.37
CA SER A 461 -8.34 -36.91 1.55
C SER A 461 -8.11 -37.85 0.37
N LEU A 462 -8.18 -37.33 -0.86
CA LEU A 462 -7.70 -38.06 -2.04
C LEU A 462 -6.22 -37.76 -2.22
N ASP A 463 -5.36 -38.78 -2.12
CA ASP A 463 -3.97 -38.68 -2.57
C ASP A 463 -3.98 -38.77 -4.10
N LEU A 464 -3.69 -37.65 -4.77
CA LEU A 464 -3.62 -37.59 -6.24
C LEU A 464 -2.23 -37.99 -6.77
N GLY A 465 -1.37 -38.56 -5.92
CA GLY A 465 0.01 -38.91 -6.27
C GLY A 465 0.88 -37.67 -6.46
N LEU A 466 2.07 -37.87 -7.07
CA LEU A 466 3.07 -36.84 -7.38
C LEU A 466 2.55 -35.82 -8.42
N ALA A 467 1.52 -35.05 -8.06
CA ALA A 467 1.08 -33.92 -8.84
C ALA A 467 2.04 -32.75 -8.60
N HIS A 468 2.77 -32.36 -9.65
CA HIS A 468 3.71 -31.24 -9.61
C HIS A 468 3.01 -29.99 -9.04
N ARG A 469 3.59 -29.41 -7.97
CA ARG A 469 3.11 -28.13 -7.43
C ARG A 469 3.24 -27.07 -8.53
N ALA A 470 2.43 -26.02 -8.43
CA ALA A 470 2.44 -24.88 -9.35
C ALA A 470 3.88 -24.46 -9.69
N ASP A 471 4.33 -24.94 -10.83
CA ASP A 471 5.66 -24.72 -11.33
C ASP A 471 5.65 -23.36 -12.03
N ILE A 472 6.58 -22.48 -11.69
CA ILE A 472 6.56 -21.09 -12.16
C ILE A 472 7.74 -20.85 -13.10
N ALA A 473 7.47 -20.17 -14.21
CA ALA A 473 8.47 -19.63 -15.09
C ALA A 473 8.30 -18.11 -15.25
N LEU A 474 9.41 -17.46 -15.52
CA LEU A 474 9.52 -16.03 -15.69
C LEU A 474 10.05 -15.74 -17.11
N LEU A 475 9.24 -15.06 -17.91
CA LEU A 475 9.62 -14.57 -19.24
C LEU A 475 9.85 -13.06 -19.19
N LYS A 476 10.55 -12.53 -20.19
CA LYS A 476 10.73 -11.09 -20.43
C LYS A 476 10.74 -10.76 -21.90
#